data_AF-A0A9P8EGA7-F1
#
_entry.id   AF-A0A9P8EGA7-F1
#
_cell.length_a   1.000
_cell.length_b   1.000
_cell.length_c   1.000
_cell.angle_alpha   90.00
_cell.angle_beta   90.00
_cell.angle_gamma   90.00
#
_symmetry.space_group_name_H-M   'P 1'
#
loop_
_entity.id
_entity.type
_entity.pdbx_description
1 polymer ?
#
loop_
_entity_poly.entity_id
_entity_poly.type
_entity_poly.pdbx_seq_one_letter_code
_entity_poly.pdbx_strand_id
1 'polypeptide(L)'
;MPAYEIEHVCTLTDDQKDQLAEAITKIHSQQFSTPRLFVNVRITDISNQRTYVAGKQFKSNRIFAYVRHGPSRTQSDYDAVSKALEDEWARIVPGTELRLVMFYGAIVAGMEAGLYLPPAGQDAAWIKENWQTFVKKAEGGDEHFAGLIKQTKEEVAKLAEMDPELAEWTKTNTIPKGNWSNIKEFRAMRDEMGKQSLAALGPAAPHVEESFQNITMRDGFESQIKIHKPTGKTGGPLIVLIFGGGFVVGDNQQLTAYGRGFARAFGAVVVNTAYRLAPENKFPAAPHDTEDTLLWIAKNAESLGADPSKGFILGGISAGGNLTACIAQKTLEDKSLAHPLTGLWLCVPLVFPNKDLVPDKYKEVWISHEQNAQAPILDKDAIDAIGGHLEPDQTSPLYSPFNSKNPHKGLPPTYVQVDGLDPLRDDGLIYEQVLSENGVKTKLDIWPGLPHAHFAFLSFLSGSKKAVVDTFVGMAWLLKTEVTLEKIQEVMVAPASG
;
A
#
# COMPACT_ATOMS: atom_id res chain seq x y z
N MET A 1 -5.26 -28.49 -4.04
CA MET A 1 -5.34 -27.46 -5.09
C MET A 1 -6.76 -27.41 -5.57
N PRO A 2 -7.39 -26.23 -5.70
CA PRO A 2 -8.70 -26.17 -6.33
C PRO A 2 -8.64 -26.80 -7.73
N ALA A 3 -9.59 -27.67 -8.02
CA ALA A 3 -9.71 -28.35 -9.30
C ALA A 3 -11.10 -28.10 -9.88
N TYR A 4 -11.14 -27.60 -11.10
CA TYR A 4 -12.34 -27.36 -11.87
C TYR A 4 -12.42 -28.38 -13.00
N GLU A 5 -13.58 -29.00 -13.14
CA GLU A 5 -13.89 -29.93 -14.22
C GLU A 5 -15.03 -29.35 -15.06
N ILE A 6 -14.69 -28.95 -16.28
CA ILE A 6 -15.66 -28.55 -17.29
C ILE A 6 -16.07 -29.80 -18.07
N GLU A 7 -17.35 -30.15 -17.97
CA GLU A 7 -17.98 -31.13 -18.84
C GLU A 7 -18.76 -30.39 -19.92
N HIS A 8 -18.43 -30.62 -21.19
CA HIS A 8 -19.12 -29.98 -22.31
C HIS A 8 -19.73 -30.99 -23.27
N VAL A 9 -20.90 -30.64 -23.80
CA VAL A 9 -21.58 -31.37 -24.88
C VAL A 9 -21.58 -30.59 -26.19
N CYS A 10 -21.30 -29.28 -26.13
CA CYS A 10 -21.06 -28.44 -27.30
C CYS A 10 -19.64 -28.65 -27.86
N THR A 11 -19.44 -28.27 -29.11
CA THR A 11 -18.09 -28.21 -29.70
C THR A 11 -17.36 -26.99 -29.15
N LEU A 12 -16.18 -27.20 -28.57
CA LEU A 12 -15.29 -26.12 -28.13
C LEU A 12 -14.01 -26.13 -28.99
N THR A 13 -13.61 -24.96 -29.48
CA THR A 13 -12.27 -24.78 -30.06
C THR A 13 -11.21 -24.82 -28.97
N ASP A 14 -9.94 -25.05 -29.34
CA ASP A 14 -8.85 -25.03 -28.35
C ASP A 14 -8.69 -23.63 -27.73
N ASP A 15 -8.88 -22.56 -28.51
CA ASP A 15 -8.91 -21.19 -28.00
C ASP A 15 -10.02 -20.96 -26.97
N GLN A 16 -11.23 -21.51 -27.17
CA GLN A 16 -12.30 -21.43 -26.17
C GLN A 16 -11.96 -22.21 -24.90
N LYS A 17 -11.30 -23.37 -25.03
CA LYS A 17 -10.83 -24.16 -23.88
C LYS A 17 -9.80 -23.38 -23.08
N ASP A 18 -8.84 -22.74 -23.74
CA ASP A 18 -7.80 -21.93 -23.11
C ASP A 18 -8.39 -20.71 -22.41
N GLN A 19 -9.32 -20.00 -23.07
CA GLN A 19 -10.03 -18.86 -22.47
C GLN A 19 -10.87 -19.26 -21.26
N LEU A 20 -11.56 -20.41 -21.29
CA LEU A 20 -12.31 -20.93 -20.15
C LEU A 20 -11.38 -21.28 -18.98
N ALA A 21 -10.24 -21.91 -19.25
CA ALA A 21 -9.25 -22.24 -18.24
C ALA A 21 -8.66 -20.97 -17.58
N GLU A 22 -8.34 -19.96 -18.38
CA GLU A 22 -7.87 -18.66 -17.89
C GLU A 22 -8.95 -17.94 -17.05
N ALA A 23 -10.19 -17.91 -17.52
CA ALA A 23 -11.30 -17.26 -16.82
C ALA A 23 -11.54 -17.90 -15.44
N ILE A 24 -11.61 -19.23 -15.37
CA ILE A 24 -11.76 -19.97 -14.10
C ILE A 24 -10.61 -19.66 -13.15
N THR A 25 -9.37 -19.71 -13.66
CA THR A 25 -8.16 -19.42 -12.89
C THR A 25 -8.22 -18.03 -12.29
N LYS A 26 -8.53 -17.02 -13.12
CA LYS A 26 -8.66 -15.63 -12.68
C LYS A 26 -9.74 -15.46 -11.62
N ILE A 27 -10.95 -15.96 -11.88
CA ILE A 27 -12.10 -15.79 -10.97
C ILE A 27 -11.79 -16.43 -9.61
N HIS A 28 -11.30 -17.67 -9.59
CA HIS A 28 -10.98 -18.36 -8.34
C HIS A 28 -9.88 -17.65 -7.56
N SER A 29 -8.81 -17.25 -8.26
CA SER A 29 -7.68 -16.57 -7.63
C SER A 29 -8.08 -15.23 -7.03
N GLN A 30 -8.95 -14.48 -7.69
CA GLN A 30 -9.44 -13.19 -7.19
C GLN A 30 -10.36 -13.35 -5.98
N GLN A 31 -11.34 -14.26 -6.04
CA GLN A 31 -12.30 -14.43 -4.93
C GLN A 31 -11.62 -14.99 -3.68
N PHE A 32 -10.74 -15.98 -3.84
CA PHE A 32 -10.21 -16.76 -2.72
C PHE A 32 -8.74 -16.53 -2.43
N SER A 33 -8.14 -15.51 -3.05
CA SER A 33 -6.72 -15.15 -2.92
C SER A 33 -5.77 -16.34 -3.11
N THR A 34 -6.20 -17.31 -3.93
CA THR A 34 -5.46 -18.55 -4.18
C THR A 34 -4.54 -18.30 -5.38
N PRO A 35 -3.22 -18.54 -5.28
CA PRO A 35 -2.30 -18.36 -6.41
C PRO A 35 -2.78 -19.02 -7.68
N ARG A 36 -2.56 -18.37 -8.81
CA ARG A 36 -3.08 -18.80 -10.12
C ARG A 36 -2.58 -20.18 -10.53
N LEU A 37 -1.31 -20.47 -10.29
CA LEU A 37 -0.75 -21.81 -10.56
C LEU A 37 -1.43 -22.91 -9.75
N PHE A 38 -2.14 -22.54 -8.69
CA PHE A 38 -2.85 -23.48 -7.85
C PHE A 38 -4.22 -23.91 -8.37
N VAL A 39 -4.72 -23.22 -9.39
CA VAL A 39 -6.01 -23.52 -10.00
C VAL A 39 -5.82 -24.49 -11.15
N ASN A 40 -6.36 -25.69 -10.98
CA ASN A 40 -6.33 -26.72 -12.01
C ASN A 40 -7.65 -26.70 -12.76
N VAL A 41 -7.60 -26.71 -14.09
CA VAL A 41 -8.79 -26.81 -14.93
C VAL A 41 -8.64 -28.02 -15.86
N ARG A 42 -9.66 -28.87 -15.88
CA ARG A 42 -9.77 -30.02 -16.78
C ARG A 42 -11.03 -29.88 -17.61
N ILE A 43 -10.92 -30.12 -18.90
CA ILE A 43 -12.03 -29.95 -19.85
C ILE A 43 -12.27 -31.29 -20.55
N THR A 44 -13.49 -31.79 -20.46
CA THR A 44 -13.87 -33.13 -20.94
C THR A 44 -15.07 -33.04 -21.87
N ASP A 45 -14.93 -33.57 -23.08
CA ASP A 45 -16.04 -33.77 -24.00
C ASP A 45 -16.87 -34.97 -23.53
N ILE A 46 -18.11 -34.69 -23.15
CA ILE A 46 -19.08 -35.70 -22.72
C ILE A 46 -20.23 -35.85 -23.71
N SER A 47 -20.12 -35.32 -24.92
CA SER A 47 -21.15 -35.36 -25.96
C SER A 47 -21.60 -36.79 -26.30
N ASN A 48 -20.72 -37.78 -26.14
CA ASN A 48 -21.04 -39.19 -26.38
C ASN A 48 -21.53 -39.95 -25.13
N GLN A 49 -21.54 -39.32 -23.97
CA GLN A 49 -22.01 -39.93 -22.72
C GLN A 49 -23.54 -39.89 -22.60
N ARG A 50 -24.10 -40.90 -21.92
CA ARG A 50 -25.54 -40.97 -21.63
C ARG A 50 -25.82 -40.50 -20.21
N THR A 51 -26.28 -39.26 -20.08
CA THR A 51 -26.78 -38.71 -18.82
C THR A 51 -28.31 -38.75 -18.82
N TYR A 52 -28.92 -39.04 -17.68
CA TYR A 52 -30.37 -39.09 -17.52
C TYR A 52 -30.83 -38.15 -16.39
N VAL A 53 -31.88 -37.36 -16.65
CA VAL A 53 -32.57 -36.55 -15.64
C VAL A 53 -34.04 -36.93 -15.68
N ALA A 54 -34.61 -37.26 -14.51
CA ALA A 54 -35.98 -37.78 -14.39
C ALA A 54 -36.25 -38.97 -15.35
N GLY A 55 -35.27 -39.86 -15.51
CA GLY A 55 -35.35 -41.05 -16.37
C GLY A 55 -35.28 -40.78 -17.88
N LYS A 56 -35.11 -39.52 -18.31
CA LYS A 56 -34.97 -39.14 -19.72
C LYS A 56 -33.53 -38.74 -20.04
N GLN A 57 -33.04 -39.14 -21.20
CA GLN A 57 -31.71 -38.74 -21.63
C GLN A 57 -31.66 -37.21 -21.76
N PHE A 58 -30.64 -36.62 -21.17
CA PHE A 58 -30.45 -35.17 -21.11
C PHE A 58 -28.97 -34.84 -21.26
N LYS A 59 -28.65 -33.78 -21.99
CA LYS A 59 -27.28 -33.32 -22.24
C LYS A 59 -27.18 -31.86 -21.85
N SER A 60 -26.11 -31.50 -21.14
CA SER A 60 -25.89 -30.15 -20.68
C SER A 60 -24.42 -29.90 -20.41
N ASN A 61 -23.97 -28.66 -20.60
CA ASN A 61 -22.64 -28.23 -20.16
C ASN A 61 -22.67 -27.95 -18.65
N ARG A 62 -21.60 -28.33 -17.93
CA ARG A 62 -21.53 -28.30 -16.47
C ARG A 62 -20.11 -28.00 -16.01
N ILE A 63 -19.98 -27.30 -14.89
CA ILE A 63 -18.71 -27.09 -14.20
C ILE A 63 -18.82 -27.65 -12.78
N PHE A 64 -17.89 -28.53 -12.42
CA PHE A 64 -17.72 -29.03 -11.06
C PHE A 64 -16.44 -28.44 -10.46
N ALA A 65 -16.55 -27.85 -9.28
CA ALA A 65 -15.45 -27.20 -8.59
C ALA A 65 -15.14 -27.94 -7.27
N TYR A 66 -13.99 -28.60 -7.20
CA TYR A 66 -13.47 -29.25 -6.01
C TYR A 66 -12.55 -28.28 -5.29
N VAL A 67 -13.03 -27.70 -4.19
CA VAL A 67 -12.33 -26.60 -3.51
C VAL A 67 -12.09 -26.92 -2.04
N ARG A 68 -11.13 -26.21 -1.44
CA ARG A 68 -10.94 -26.23 0.01
C ARG A 68 -12.09 -25.45 0.67
N HIS A 69 -12.61 -26.03 1.74
CA HIS A 69 -13.60 -25.40 2.60
C HIS A 69 -12.94 -24.94 3.90
N GLY A 70 -13.47 -23.87 4.49
CA GLY A 70 -13.01 -23.37 5.79
C GLY A 70 -13.78 -22.11 6.20
N PRO A 71 -13.61 -21.68 7.46
CA PRO A 71 -14.38 -20.56 8.03
C PRO A 71 -14.17 -19.21 7.30
N SER A 72 -13.14 -19.12 6.45
CA SER A 72 -12.82 -17.97 5.60
C SER A 72 -13.60 -17.92 4.28
N ARG A 73 -14.44 -18.91 3.96
CA ARG A 73 -15.20 -18.99 2.70
C ARG A 73 -16.67 -19.23 2.98
N THR A 74 -17.51 -18.28 2.61
CA THR A 74 -18.96 -18.29 2.86
C THR A 74 -19.74 -18.80 1.66
N GLN A 75 -21.01 -19.16 1.86
CA GLN A 75 -21.92 -19.50 0.75
C GLN A 75 -22.00 -18.37 -0.28
N SER A 76 -22.06 -17.12 0.18
CA SER A 76 -22.11 -15.95 -0.70
C SER A 76 -20.88 -15.83 -1.60
N ASP A 77 -19.70 -16.25 -1.14
CA ASP A 77 -18.49 -16.24 -1.96
C ASP A 77 -18.57 -17.26 -3.10
N TYR A 78 -19.10 -18.45 -2.81
CA TYR A 78 -19.30 -19.49 -3.82
C TYR A 78 -20.41 -19.14 -4.82
N ASP A 79 -21.46 -18.47 -4.36
CA ASP A 79 -22.54 -17.97 -5.23
C ASP A 79 -22.00 -16.88 -6.19
N ALA A 80 -21.15 -15.97 -5.70
CA ALA A 80 -20.50 -14.96 -6.53
C ALA A 80 -19.60 -15.57 -7.61
N VAL A 81 -18.80 -16.59 -7.27
CA VAL A 81 -17.96 -17.30 -8.25
C VAL A 81 -18.82 -18.05 -9.25
N SER A 82 -19.91 -18.69 -8.81
CA SER A 82 -20.84 -19.39 -9.71
C SER A 82 -21.40 -18.43 -10.75
N LYS A 83 -21.79 -17.23 -10.32
CA LYS A 83 -22.32 -16.20 -11.23
C LYS A 83 -21.27 -15.71 -12.22
N ALA A 84 -20.06 -15.42 -11.76
CA ALA A 84 -18.97 -14.98 -12.63
C ALA A 84 -18.60 -16.03 -13.69
N LEU A 85 -18.63 -17.32 -13.34
CA LEU A 85 -18.37 -18.42 -14.27
C LEU A 85 -19.46 -18.55 -15.35
N GLU A 86 -20.72 -18.34 -14.98
CA GLU A 86 -21.83 -18.31 -15.93
C GLU A 86 -21.68 -17.17 -16.94
N ASP A 87 -21.31 -15.97 -16.47
CA ASP A 87 -21.13 -14.79 -17.32
C ASP A 87 -19.95 -14.97 -18.30
N GLU A 88 -18.82 -15.50 -17.83
CA GLU A 88 -17.67 -15.80 -18.69
C GLU A 88 -17.97 -16.91 -19.69
N TRP A 89 -18.72 -17.95 -19.30
CA TRP A 89 -19.17 -18.95 -20.26
C TRP A 89 -20.00 -18.34 -21.37
N ALA A 90 -21.00 -17.50 -21.03
CA ALA A 90 -21.86 -16.86 -22.02
C ALA A 90 -21.07 -15.97 -23.00
N ARG A 91 -20.00 -15.33 -22.51
CA ARG A 91 -19.07 -14.51 -23.32
C ARG A 91 -18.21 -15.37 -24.25
N ILE A 92 -17.61 -16.45 -23.76
CA ILE A 92 -16.61 -17.26 -24.48
C ILE A 92 -17.28 -18.27 -25.42
N VAL A 93 -18.43 -18.82 -25.03
CA VAL A 93 -19.16 -19.87 -25.76
C VAL A 93 -20.60 -19.41 -26.07
N PRO A 94 -20.75 -18.32 -26.86
CA PRO A 94 -22.05 -17.71 -27.12
C PRO A 94 -23.01 -18.68 -27.81
N GLY A 95 -24.30 -18.58 -27.48
CA GLY A 95 -25.34 -19.44 -28.04
C GLY A 95 -25.44 -20.84 -27.40
N THR A 96 -24.68 -21.10 -26.34
CA THR A 96 -24.77 -22.34 -25.55
C THR A 96 -25.10 -22.05 -24.08
N GLU A 97 -25.86 -22.94 -23.44
CA GLU A 97 -26.20 -22.81 -22.02
C GLU A 97 -25.16 -23.54 -21.15
N LEU A 98 -24.63 -22.85 -20.14
CA LEU A 98 -24.00 -23.49 -18.98
C LEU A 98 -25.08 -23.78 -17.96
N ARG A 99 -25.41 -25.06 -17.78
CA ARG A 99 -26.59 -25.46 -16.99
C ARG A 99 -26.31 -25.51 -15.49
N LEU A 100 -25.07 -25.82 -15.13
CA LEU A 100 -24.70 -26.14 -13.75
C LEU A 100 -23.30 -25.62 -13.44
N VAL A 101 -23.18 -24.92 -12.33
CA VAL A 101 -21.93 -24.76 -11.59
C VAL A 101 -22.16 -25.34 -10.20
N MET A 102 -21.32 -26.29 -9.79
CA MET A 102 -21.48 -26.95 -8.49
C MET A 102 -20.15 -27.03 -7.76
N PHE A 103 -20.16 -26.63 -6.48
CA PHE A 103 -19.00 -26.70 -5.60
C PHE A 103 -19.09 -27.91 -4.69
N TYR A 104 -18.05 -28.75 -4.71
CA TYR A 104 -17.83 -29.81 -3.74
C TYR A 104 -16.80 -29.35 -2.70
N GLY A 105 -17.23 -29.24 -1.44
CA GLY A 105 -16.34 -28.98 -0.31
C GLY A 105 -15.81 -30.30 0.24
N ALA A 106 -14.59 -30.71 -0.12
CA ALA A 106 -14.03 -31.96 0.39
C ALA A 106 -12.50 -32.07 0.35
N ILE A 107 -11.76 -31.01 0.00
CA ILE A 107 -10.29 -31.08 0.11
C ILE A 107 -9.91 -30.88 1.59
N VAL A 108 -9.93 -31.98 2.35
CA VAL A 108 -9.59 -32.02 3.78
C VAL A 108 -8.08 -31.95 3.99
N ALA A 109 -7.32 -32.58 3.09
CA ALA A 109 -5.87 -32.56 3.07
C ALA A 109 -5.38 -32.85 1.65
N GLY A 110 -4.11 -32.56 1.40
CA GLY A 110 -3.42 -32.97 0.18
C GLY A 110 -1.95 -32.59 0.27
N MET A 111 -1.17 -33.15 -0.63
CA MET A 111 0.24 -32.80 -0.79
C MET A 111 0.52 -32.71 -2.28
N GLU A 112 1.20 -31.66 -2.69
CA GLU A 112 1.62 -31.48 -4.07
C GLU A 112 3.07 -31.04 -4.11
N ALA A 113 3.84 -31.66 -5.00
CA ALA A 113 5.28 -31.44 -5.11
C ALA A 113 6.03 -31.50 -3.75
N GLY A 114 5.57 -32.34 -2.81
CA GLY A 114 6.15 -32.50 -1.48
C GLY A 114 5.76 -31.43 -0.45
N LEU A 115 4.76 -30.60 -0.75
CA LEU A 115 4.26 -29.56 0.15
C LEU A 115 2.80 -29.84 0.52
N TYR A 116 2.52 -29.88 1.82
CA TYR A 116 1.15 -30.07 2.32
C TYR A 116 0.29 -28.86 2.02
N LEU A 117 -0.95 -29.06 1.60
CA LEU A 117 -1.85 -27.96 1.29
C LEU A 117 -2.22 -27.16 2.55
N PRO A 118 -2.30 -25.81 2.47
CA PRO A 118 -2.71 -25.03 3.63
C PRO A 118 -4.22 -25.11 3.87
N PRO A 119 -4.68 -24.81 5.11
CA PRO A 119 -6.09 -24.53 5.37
C PRO A 119 -6.64 -23.46 4.42
N ALA A 120 -7.94 -23.50 4.14
CA ALA A 120 -8.57 -22.49 3.29
C ALA A 120 -8.36 -21.08 3.85
N GLY A 121 -7.85 -20.16 3.02
CA GLY A 121 -7.58 -18.77 3.41
C GLY A 121 -6.23 -18.56 4.10
N GLN A 122 -5.40 -19.60 4.25
CA GLN A 122 -4.02 -19.48 4.73
C GLN A 122 -2.97 -19.56 3.61
N ASP A 123 -3.41 -19.42 2.36
CA ASP A 123 -2.57 -19.53 1.16
C ASP A 123 -1.35 -18.60 1.19
N ALA A 124 -1.53 -17.33 1.57
CA ALA A 124 -0.44 -16.36 1.66
C ALA A 124 0.60 -16.73 2.73
N ALA A 125 0.15 -17.11 3.93
CA ALA A 125 1.03 -17.53 5.03
C ALA A 125 1.83 -18.79 4.64
N TRP A 126 1.17 -19.72 3.96
CA TRP A 126 1.80 -20.95 3.52
C TRP A 126 2.79 -20.75 2.37
N ILE A 127 2.49 -19.88 1.40
CA ILE A 127 3.46 -19.50 0.35
C ILE A 127 4.72 -18.97 1.00
N LYS A 128 4.56 -18.07 1.97
CA LYS A 128 5.66 -17.49 2.73
C LYS A 128 6.45 -18.56 3.47
N GLU A 129 5.80 -19.46 4.19
CA GLU A 129 6.47 -20.54 4.94
C GLU A 129 7.27 -21.47 4.03
N ASN A 130 6.80 -21.67 2.81
CA ASN A 130 7.40 -22.58 1.84
C ASN A 130 8.23 -21.87 0.76
N TRP A 131 8.43 -20.55 0.85
CA TRP A 131 9.08 -19.75 -0.19
C TRP A 131 10.49 -20.24 -0.52
N GLN A 132 11.29 -20.54 0.50
CA GLN A 132 12.63 -21.09 0.33
C GLN A 132 12.61 -22.48 -0.34
N THR A 133 11.56 -23.26 -0.10
CA THR A 133 11.35 -24.54 -0.78
C THR A 133 10.97 -24.32 -2.24
N PHE A 134 10.16 -23.30 -2.56
CA PHE A 134 9.87 -22.92 -3.94
C PHE A 134 11.12 -22.48 -4.70
N VAL A 135 11.94 -21.62 -4.09
CA VAL A 135 13.22 -21.16 -4.66
C VAL A 135 14.13 -22.35 -4.96
N LYS A 136 14.35 -23.23 -3.97
CA LYS A 136 15.18 -24.44 -4.17
C LYS A 136 14.64 -25.37 -5.25
N LYS A 137 13.32 -25.52 -5.36
CA LYS A 137 12.69 -26.34 -6.41
C LYS A 137 12.85 -25.71 -7.79
N ALA A 138 12.67 -24.39 -7.90
CA ALA A 138 12.91 -23.64 -9.12
C ALA A 138 14.38 -23.75 -9.58
N GLU A 139 15.33 -23.57 -8.66
CA GLU A 139 16.78 -23.76 -8.92
C GLU A 139 17.12 -25.21 -9.30
N GLY A 140 16.37 -26.17 -8.76
CA GLY A 140 16.45 -27.59 -9.10
C GLY A 140 15.80 -27.96 -10.44
N GLY A 141 15.30 -26.99 -11.21
CA GLY A 141 14.73 -27.20 -12.55
C GLY A 141 13.22 -27.44 -12.60
N ASP A 142 12.49 -27.21 -11.51
CA ASP A 142 11.02 -27.32 -11.50
C ASP A 142 10.38 -26.08 -12.14
N GLU A 143 9.94 -26.22 -13.40
CA GLU A 143 9.40 -25.12 -14.22
C GLU A 143 8.13 -24.50 -13.64
N HIS A 144 7.35 -25.22 -12.83
CA HIS A 144 6.13 -24.69 -12.20
C HIS A 144 6.48 -23.70 -11.07
N PHE A 145 7.47 -24.03 -10.23
CA PHE A 145 7.93 -23.12 -9.17
C PHE A 145 8.80 -21.98 -9.73
N ALA A 146 9.57 -22.23 -10.78
CA ALA A 146 10.23 -21.16 -11.54
C ALA A 146 9.19 -20.19 -12.13
N GLY A 147 8.08 -20.71 -12.65
CA GLY A 147 6.91 -19.96 -13.09
C GLY A 147 6.28 -19.13 -11.98
N LEU A 148 6.08 -19.66 -10.77
CA LEU A 148 5.56 -18.91 -9.61
C LEU A 148 6.41 -17.68 -9.26
N ILE A 149 7.73 -17.88 -9.17
CA ILE A 149 8.68 -16.82 -8.81
C ILE A 149 8.75 -15.78 -9.92
N LYS A 150 8.83 -16.24 -11.17
CA LYS A 150 8.85 -15.37 -12.35
C LYS A 150 7.55 -14.58 -12.48
N GLN A 151 6.40 -15.21 -12.31
CA GLN A 151 5.09 -14.55 -12.35
C GLN A 151 4.97 -13.49 -11.25
N THR A 152 5.44 -13.78 -10.03
CA THR A 152 5.43 -12.80 -8.93
C THR A 152 6.33 -11.59 -9.25
N LYS A 153 7.53 -11.83 -9.79
CA LYS A 153 8.43 -10.76 -10.25
C LYS A 153 7.85 -9.97 -11.42
N GLU A 154 7.23 -10.64 -12.39
CA GLU A 154 6.60 -10.01 -13.56
C GLU A 154 5.36 -9.19 -13.17
N GLU A 155 4.54 -9.68 -12.24
CA GLU A 155 3.38 -8.95 -11.71
C GLU A 155 3.80 -7.70 -10.94
N VAL A 156 4.85 -7.79 -10.10
CA VAL A 156 5.43 -6.61 -9.43
C VAL A 156 6.09 -5.67 -10.44
N ALA A 157 6.81 -6.19 -11.43
CA ALA A 157 7.46 -5.39 -12.46
C ALA A 157 6.46 -4.61 -13.32
N LYS A 158 5.27 -5.18 -13.60
CA LYS A 158 4.18 -4.50 -14.32
C LYS A 158 3.64 -3.28 -13.59
N LEU A 159 3.82 -3.18 -12.27
CA LEU A 159 3.45 -1.97 -11.53
C LEU A 159 4.24 -0.74 -12.01
N ALA A 160 5.41 -0.91 -12.61
CA ALA A 160 6.18 0.18 -13.18
C ALA A 160 5.70 0.64 -14.57
N GLU A 161 4.80 -0.11 -15.23
CA GLU A 161 4.28 0.30 -16.53
C GLU A 161 3.49 1.59 -16.37
N MET A 162 3.95 2.66 -17.04
CA MET A 162 3.41 4.01 -16.88
C MET A 162 1.90 4.03 -17.06
N ASP A 163 1.21 4.69 -16.14
CA ASP A 163 -0.24 4.84 -16.16
C ASP A 163 -0.70 5.42 -17.51
N PRO A 164 -1.78 4.92 -18.15
CA PRO A 164 -2.19 5.37 -19.47
C PRO A 164 -2.52 6.86 -19.57
N GLU A 165 -3.12 7.46 -18.52
CA GLU A 165 -3.44 8.90 -18.49
C GLU A 165 -2.13 9.71 -18.42
N LEU A 166 -1.17 9.25 -17.61
CA LEU A 166 0.15 9.84 -17.53
C LEU A 166 0.95 9.69 -18.84
N ALA A 167 0.90 8.51 -19.46
CA ALA A 167 1.58 8.21 -20.72
C ALA A 167 1.04 9.09 -21.87
N GLU A 168 -0.27 9.36 -21.90
CA GLU A 168 -0.84 10.29 -22.86
C GLU A 168 -0.41 11.74 -22.59
N TRP A 169 -0.48 12.17 -21.32
CA TRP A 169 -0.12 13.55 -20.94
C TRP A 169 1.34 13.89 -21.25
N THR A 170 2.26 12.94 -21.03
CA THR A 170 3.71 13.11 -21.27
C THR A 170 4.09 13.18 -22.75
N LYS A 171 3.19 12.90 -23.69
CA LYS A 171 3.44 13.12 -25.13
C LYS A 171 3.61 14.59 -25.48
N THR A 172 3.01 15.48 -24.70
CA THR A 172 2.99 16.93 -24.98
C THR A 172 3.49 17.79 -23.81
N ASN A 173 3.74 17.18 -22.66
CA ASN A 173 4.17 17.87 -21.45
C ASN A 173 5.39 17.19 -20.84
N THR A 174 6.17 17.93 -20.06
CA THR A 174 7.33 17.39 -19.33
C THR A 174 7.11 17.58 -17.84
N ILE A 175 7.39 16.55 -17.06
CA ILE A 175 7.38 16.65 -15.60
C ILE A 175 8.64 17.42 -15.19
N PRO A 176 8.53 18.58 -14.50
CA PRO A 176 9.69 19.30 -14.04
C PRO A 176 10.55 18.42 -13.13
N LYS A 177 11.82 18.23 -13.49
CA LYS A 177 12.78 17.47 -12.69
C LYS A 177 13.45 18.40 -11.67
N GLY A 178 13.45 18.01 -10.40
CA GLY A 178 14.18 18.71 -9.36
C GLY A 178 15.70 18.59 -9.53
N ASN A 179 16.44 19.69 -9.36
CA ASN A 179 17.90 19.65 -9.34
C ASN A 179 18.40 19.33 -7.92
N TRP A 180 18.36 18.06 -7.54
CA TRP A 180 18.76 17.59 -6.21
C TRP A 180 20.24 17.85 -5.88
N SER A 181 21.09 18.00 -6.89
CA SER A 181 22.51 18.37 -6.72
C SER A 181 22.71 19.85 -6.37
N ASN A 182 21.81 20.74 -6.83
CA ASN A 182 21.79 22.15 -6.47
C ASN A 182 20.65 22.45 -5.48
N ILE A 183 20.85 22.06 -4.22
CA ILE A 183 19.76 22.08 -3.23
C ILE A 183 19.21 23.48 -2.95
N LYS A 184 20.01 24.54 -3.13
CA LYS A 184 19.58 25.92 -2.94
C LYS A 184 18.52 26.32 -3.98
N GLU A 185 18.77 26.01 -5.24
CA GLU A 185 17.83 26.26 -6.33
C GLU A 185 16.57 25.41 -6.16
N PHE A 186 16.75 24.13 -5.84
CA PHE A 186 15.62 23.23 -5.67
C PHE A 186 14.73 23.61 -4.48
N ARG A 187 15.31 24.05 -3.36
CA ARG A 187 14.54 24.61 -2.22
C ARG A 187 13.75 25.84 -2.64
N ALA A 188 14.37 26.80 -3.34
CA ALA A 188 13.66 28.00 -3.79
C ALA A 188 12.46 27.65 -4.69
N MET A 189 12.62 26.69 -5.61
CA MET A 189 11.53 26.18 -6.44
C MET A 189 10.43 25.52 -5.58
N ARG A 190 10.80 24.66 -4.63
CA ARG A 190 9.86 23.95 -3.75
C ARG A 190 9.10 24.89 -2.81
N ASP A 191 9.77 25.91 -2.28
CA ASP A 191 9.16 26.93 -1.43
C ASP A 191 8.12 27.74 -2.20
N GLU A 192 8.43 28.11 -3.45
CA GLU A 192 7.48 28.82 -4.32
C GLU A 192 6.28 27.94 -4.69
N MET A 193 6.52 26.68 -5.07
CA MET A 193 5.43 25.71 -5.28
C MET A 193 4.56 25.53 -4.03
N GLY A 194 5.18 25.49 -2.84
CA GLY A 194 4.50 25.39 -1.56
C GLY A 194 3.61 26.60 -1.28
N LYS A 195 4.12 27.81 -1.51
CA LYS A 195 3.34 29.06 -1.39
C LYS A 195 2.16 29.09 -2.35
N GLN A 196 2.36 28.71 -3.61
CA GLN A 196 1.28 28.65 -4.61
C GLN A 196 0.22 27.62 -4.23
N SER A 197 0.65 26.44 -3.75
CA SER A 197 -0.25 25.39 -3.28
C SER A 197 -1.08 25.86 -2.08
N LEU A 198 -0.43 26.51 -1.10
CA LEU A 198 -1.12 27.05 0.07
C LEU A 198 -2.08 28.19 -0.29
N ALA A 199 -1.69 29.07 -1.23
CA ALA A 199 -2.55 30.11 -1.74
C ALA A 199 -3.79 29.53 -2.46
N ALA A 200 -3.60 28.48 -3.26
CA ALA A 200 -4.69 27.78 -3.93
C ALA A 200 -5.66 27.07 -2.96
N LEU A 201 -5.17 26.62 -1.79
CA LEU A 201 -6.03 26.10 -0.72
C LEU A 201 -6.90 27.16 -0.04
N GLY A 202 -6.56 28.45 -0.18
CA GLY A 202 -7.26 29.54 0.49
C GLY A 202 -7.12 29.55 2.02
N PRO A 203 -7.89 30.39 2.74
CA PRO A 203 -7.92 30.40 4.20
C PRO A 203 -8.51 29.10 4.76
N ALA A 204 -8.22 28.80 6.02
CA ALA A 204 -8.91 27.71 6.72
C ALA A 204 -10.43 27.95 6.74
N ALA A 205 -11.21 26.87 6.63
CA ALA A 205 -12.66 26.97 6.77
C ALA A 205 -13.03 27.47 8.18
N PRO A 206 -14.18 28.18 8.37
CA PRO A 206 -14.53 28.82 9.64
C PRO A 206 -14.52 27.90 10.88
N HIS A 207 -14.69 26.59 10.68
CA HIS A 207 -14.71 25.57 11.73
C HIS A 207 -13.37 24.85 11.92
N VAL A 208 -12.27 25.37 11.37
CA VAL A 208 -10.90 24.89 11.62
C VAL A 208 -10.03 26.05 12.09
N GLU A 209 -9.42 25.89 13.26
CA GLU A 209 -8.40 26.78 13.79
C GLU A 209 -7.01 26.28 13.36
N GLU A 210 -6.16 27.19 12.89
CA GLU A 210 -4.73 26.95 12.63
C GLU A 210 -3.89 27.80 13.58
N SER A 211 -2.87 27.20 14.19
CA SER A 211 -1.90 27.92 15.01
C SER A 211 -0.49 27.35 14.85
N PHE A 212 0.49 28.13 15.28
CA PHE A 212 1.89 27.71 15.33
C PHE A 212 2.36 27.69 16.77
N GLN A 213 3.21 26.72 17.10
CA GLN A 213 3.81 26.61 18.42
C GLN A 213 5.27 26.20 18.30
N ASN A 214 6.14 26.88 19.03
CA ASN A 214 7.54 26.50 19.11
C ASN A 214 7.74 25.44 20.20
N ILE A 215 8.64 24.51 19.92
CA ILE A 215 9.06 23.42 20.80
C ILE A 215 10.58 23.36 20.80
N THR A 216 11.16 23.21 21.99
CA THR A 216 12.61 23.13 22.19
C THR A 216 13.09 21.69 22.00
N MET A 217 14.01 21.46 21.07
CA MET A 217 14.68 20.17 20.83
C MET A 217 15.73 19.88 21.92
N ARG A 218 16.25 18.65 21.95
CA ARG A 218 17.26 18.19 22.93
C ARG A 218 18.55 19.02 22.99
N ASP A 219 18.87 19.75 21.92
CA ASP A 219 20.07 20.60 21.81
C ASP A 219 19.76 22.09 21.93
N GLY A 220 18.53 22.46 22.28
CA GLY A 220 18.08 23.84 22.42
C GLY A 220 17.63 24.51 21.11
N PHE A 221 17.60 23.79 19.98
CA PHE A 221 17.00 24.31 18.75
C PHE A 221 15.48 24.49 18.94
N GLU A 222 14.94 25.62 18.48
CA GLU A 222 13.50 25.88 18.49
C GLU A 222 12.87 25.44 17.17
N SER A 223 12.13 24.34 17.18
CA SER A 223 11.35 23.86 16.04
C SER A 223 9.91 24.36 16.14
N GLN A 224 9.31 24.75 15.02
CA GLN A 224 7.93 25.23 15.01
C GLN A 224 7.00 24.15 14.44
N ILE A 225 6.00 23.74 15.21
CA ILE A 225 4.92 22.88 14.75
C ILE A 225 3.73 23.72 14.28
N LYS A 226 2.97 23.18 13.32
CA LYS A 226 1.68 23.76 12.88
C LYS A 226 0.55 22.86 13.33
N ILE A 227 -0.44 23.44 14.01
CA ILE A 227 -1.56 22.72 14.61
C ILE A 227 -2.84 23.09 13.85
N HIS A 228 -3.65 22.09 13.52
CA HIS A 228 -4.99 22.21 12.94
C HIS A 228 -5.97 21.53 13.89
N LYS A 229 -7.03 22.22 14.31
CA LYS A 229 -8.07 21.60 15.15
C LYS A 229 -9.46 22.16 14.85
N PRO A 230 -10.54 21.44 15.16
CA PRO A 230 -11.88 21.96 14.96
C PRO A 230 -12.18 23.09 15.95
N THR A 231 -12.74 24.20 15.44
CA THR A 231 -13.09 25.38 16.25
C THR A 231 -13.99 25.01 17.42
N GLY A 232 -13.60 25.41 18.64
CA GLY A 232 -14.40 25.21 19.86
C GLY A 232 -14.63 23.76 20.29
N LYS A 233 -13.94 22.77 19.70
CA LYS A 233 -14.02 21.36 20.12
C LYS A 233 -12.68 20.87 20.66
N THR A 234 -12.74 20.01 21.67
CA THR A 234 -11.60 19.35 22.29
C THR A 234 -11.88 17.86 22.49
N GLY A 235 -10.83 17.08 22.76
CA GLY A 235 -10.90 15.65 23.01
C GLY A 235 -11.14 14.82 21.74
N GLY A 236 -10.67 15.28 20.58
CA GLY A 236 -10.63 14.51 19.35
C GLY A 236 -9.35 13.67 19.22
N PRO A 237 -9.27 12.72 18.27
CA PRO A 237 -8.05 11.94 18.05
C PRO A 237 -6.87 12.84 17.66
N LEU A 238 -5.65 12.35 17.91
CA LEU A 238 -4.39 13.03 17.61
C LEU A 238 -3.75 12.43 16.36
N ILE A 239 -3.44 13.27 15.36
CA ILE A 239 -2.74 12.86 14.14
C ILE A 239 -1.47 13.71 14.01
N VAL A 240 -0.30 13.07 13.93
CA VAL A 240 0.98 13.75 13.76
C VAL A 240 1.50 13.45 12.36
N LEU A 241 1.73 14.50 11.58
CA LEU A 241 2.11 14.41 10.17
C LEU A 241 3.54 14.92 9.94
N ILE A 242 4.35 14.07 9.32
CA ILE A 242 5.75 14.33 9.00
C ILE A 242 5.87 14.53 7.48
N PHE A 243 6.39 15.69 7.09
CA PHE A 243 6.55 16.06 5.68
C PHE A 243 7.71 15.30 5.00
N GLY A 244 7.62 15.18 3.68
CA GLY A 244 8.63 14.50 2.85
C GLY A 244 9.73 15.43 2.33
N GLY A 245 10.37 15.07 1.22
CA GLY A 245 11.40 15.93 0.59
C GLY A 245 12.84 15.48 0.84
N GLY A 246 13.06 14.18 0.98
CA GLY A 246 14.40 13.61 1.02
C GLY A 246 15.27 14.13 2.16
N PHE A 247 14.68 14.55 3.28
CA PHE A 247 15.39 15.17 4.42
C PHE A 247 16.06 16.52 4.11
N VAL A 248 15.92 17.04 2.89
CA VAL A 248 16.68 18.18 2.37
C VAL A 248 15.80 19.35 1.93
N VAL A 249 14.51 19.13 1.69
CA VAL A 249 13.53 20.19 1.33
C VAL A 249 12.19 19.97 2.07
N GLY A 250 11.38 21.03 2.18
CA GLY A 250 10.03 20.97 2.76
C GLY A 250 9.91 21.66 4.12
N ASP A 251 8.67 21.75 4.61
CA ASP A 251 8.35 22.42 5.88
C ASP A 251 7.05 21.88 6.51
N ASN A 252 6.70 22.44 7.68
CA ASN A 252 5.46 22.11 8.42
C ASN A 252 4.17 22.56 7.73
N GLN A 253 4.24 23.28 6.60
CA GLN A 253 3.07 23.73 5.84
C GLN A 253 2.74 22.78 4.70
N GLN A 254 3.68 21.95 4.24
CA GLN A 254 3.52 21.04 3.11
C GLN A 254 2.28 20.14 3.20
N LEU A 255 1.91 19.70 4.41
CA LEU A 255 0.76 18.81 4.64
C LEU A 255 -0.49 19.56 5.14
N THR A 256 -0.59 20.87 4.93
CA THR A 256 -1.73 21.69 5.38
C THR A 256 -3.07 21.20 4.85
N ALA A 257 -3.14 20.74 3.59
CA ALA A 257 -4.37 20.20 3.02
C ALA A 257 -4.89 18.98 3.81
N TYR A 258 -4.00 18.03 4.13
CA TYR A 258 -4.32 16.88 4.98
C TYR A 258 -4.65 17.31 6.41
N GLY A 259 -3.89 18.24 6.99
CA GLY A 259 -4.14 18.80 8.32
C GLY A 259 -5.55 19.34 8.48
N ARG A 260 -5.96 20.24 7.58
CA ARG A 260 -7.32 20.80 7.55
C ARG A 260 -8.36 19.72 7.26
N GLY A 261 -8.12 18.86 6.27
CA GLY A 261 -9.04 17.83 5.86
C GLY A 261 -9.35 16.82 6.96
N PHE A 262 -8.32 16.30 7.63
CA PHE A 262 -8.47 15.34 8.73
C PHE A 262 -9.10 15.98 9.97
N ALA A 263 -8.76 17.23 10.30
CA ALA A 263 -9.43 17.95 11.37
C ALA A 263 -10.94 18.05 11.12
N ARG A 264 -11.36 18.31 9.87
CA ARG A 264 -12.78 18.38 9.49
C ARG A 264 -13.47 17.03 9.39
N ALA A 265 -12.80 16.02 8.85
CA ALA A 265 -13.38 14.71 8.59
C ALA A 265 -13.54 13.89 9.88
N PHE A 266 -12.57 13.98 10.78
CA PHE A 266 -12.47 13.11 11.96
C PHE A 266 -12.61 13.85 13.28
N GLY A 267 -12.76 15.18 13.26
CA GLY A 267 -12.70 15.99 14.47
C GLY A 267 -11.33 15.91 15.16
N ALA A 268 -10.27 15.61 14.41
CA ALA A 268 -8.94 15.37 14.93
C ALA A 268 -8.19 16.67 15.25
N VAL A 269 -7.32 16.62 16.25
CA VAL A 269 -6.20 17.57 16.36
C VAL A 269 -5.07 17.02 15.50
N VAL A 270 -4.66 17.80 14.49
CA VAL A 270 -3.61 17.41 13.56
C VAL A 270 -2.40 18.31 13.75
N VAL A 271 -1.22 17.73 13.93
CA VAL A 271 0.04 18.44 14.12
C VAL A 271 0.98 18.12 12.99
N ASN A 272 1.27 19.11 12.14
CA ASN A 272 2.35 19.01 11.16
C ASN A 272 3.67 19.36 11.84
N THR A 273 4.62 18.44 11.80
CA THR A 273 5.93 18.60 12.44
C THR A 273 6.90 19.39 11.56
N ALA A 274 7.95 19.93 12.18
CA ALA A 274 9.13 20.43 11.50
C ALA A 274 10.37 19.66 11.97
N TYR A 275 11.30 19.39 11.06
CA TYR A 275 12.61 18.83 11.36
C TYR A 275 13.67 19.60 10.57
N ARG A 276 14.89 19.67 11.11
CA ARG A 276 16.00 20.34 10.45
C ARG A 276 16.43 19.61 9.19
N LEU A 277 16.73 20.37 8.14
CA LEU A 277 17.09 19.85 6.83
C LEU A 277 18.61 19.71 6.67
N ALA A 278 19.02 18.65 5.97
CA ALA A 278 20.37 18.49 5.44
C ALA A 278 20.54 19.34 4.16
N PRO A 279 21.76 19.79 3.81
CA PRO A 279 23.06 19.42 4.40
C PRO A 279 23.49 20.26 5.62
N GLU A 280 22.77 21.33 5.97
CA GLU A 280 23.13 22.18 7.12
C GLU A 280 23.05 21.41 8.44
N ASN A 281 22.08 20.49 8.52
CA ASN A 281 21.88 19.61 9.67
C ASN A 281 21.84 18.17 9.15
N LYS A 282 23.01 17.56 9.01
CA LYS A 282 23.17 16.18 8.55
C LYS A 282 22.51 15.18 9.51
N PHE A 283 22.41 13.92 9.08
CA PHE A 283 21.98 12.84 9.93
C PHE A 283 22.81 12.80 11.25
N PRO A 284 22.21 12.60 12.43
CA PRO A 284 20.82 12.21 12.70
C PRO A 284 19.89 13.38 13.12
N ALA A 285 20.12 14.62 12.67
CA ALA A 285 19.32 15.77 13.12
C ALA A 285 17.81 15.59 12.89
N ALA A 286 17.38 15.23 11.66
CA ALA A 286 15.96 15.05 11.34
C ALA A 286 15.27 13.93 12.16
N PRO A 287 15.87 12.72 12.33
CA PRO A 287 15.36 11.72 13.25
C PRO A 287 15.26 12.19 14.71
N HIS A 288 16.28 12.89 15.22
CA HIS A 288 16.25 13.43 16.59
C HIS A 288 15.14 14.46 16.78
N ASP A 289 14.99 15.40 15.85
CA ASP A 289 13.93 16.41 15.91
C ASP A 289 12.54 15.78 15.86
N THR A 290 12.38 14.74 15.02
CA THR A 290 11.11 14.00 14.92
C THR A 290 10.79 13.26 16.21
N GLU A 291 11.77 12.60 16.83
CA GLU A 291 11.61 11.94 18.11
C GLU A 291 11.23 12.95 19.21
N ASP A 292 11.98 14.04 19.34
CA ASP A 292 11.74 15.08 20.36
C ASP A 292 10.36 15.70 20.19
N THR A 293 9.98 15.99 18.95
CA THR A 293 8.65 16.52 18.61
C THR A 293 7.54 15.55 18.99
N LEU A 294 7.68 14.26 18.65
CA LEU A 294 6.67 13.25 18.96
C LEU A 294 6.52 13.04 20.47
N LEU A 295 7.63 12.97 21.21
CA LEU A 295 7.62 12.86 22.67
C LEU A 295 6.95 14.07 23.31
N TRP A 296 7.25 15.29 22.84
CA TRP A 296 6.62 16.50 23.31
C TRP A 296 5.12 16.51 23.03
N ILE A 297 4.71 16.16 21.81
CA ILE A 297 3.29 16.09 21.41
C ILE A 297 2.54 15.07 22.28
N ALA A 298 3.09 13.86 22.46
CA ALA A 298 2.49 12.83 23.29
C ALA A 298 2.29 13.32 24.73
N LYS A 299 3.28 13.99 25.31
CA LYS A 299 3.20 14.54 26.67
C LYS A 299 2.18 15.69 26.80
N ASN A 300 1.97 16.47 25.74
CA ASN A 300 1.13 17.67 25.77
C ASN A 300 -0.21 17.50 25.04
N ALA A 301 -0.61 16.28 24.69
CA ALA A 301 -1.77 16.00 23.86
C ALA A 301 -3.07 16.67 24.37
N GLU A 302 -3.34 16.57 25.68
CA GLU A 302 -4.52 17.18 26.29
C GLU A 302 -4.50 18.71 26.19
N SER A 303 -3.32 19.33 26.38
CA SER A 303 -3.15 20.78 26.26
C SER A 303 -3.31 21.27 24.81
N LEU A 304 -3.01 20.41 23.84
CA LEU A 304 -3.31 20.65 22.42
C LEU A 304 -4.80 20.47 22.09
N GLY A 305 -5.60 19.98 23.04
CA GLY A 305 -7.04 19.70 22.87
C GLY A 305 -7.33 18.33 22.29
N ALA A 306 -6.36 17.40 22.30
CA ALA A 306 -6.52 16.04 21.80
C ALA A 306 -6.78 15.03 22.93
N ASP A 307 -7.37 13.89 22.57
CA ASP A 307 -7.53 12.71 23.42
C ASP A 307 -6.89 11.50 22.69
N PRO A 308 -5.64 11.14 23.02
CA PRO A 308 -4.93 10.04 22.40
C PRO A 308 -5.62 8.68 22.54
N SER A 309 -6.53 8.50 23.51
CA SER A 309 -7.27 7.25 23.69
C SER A 309 -8.28 6.98 22.57
N LYS A 310 -8.70 8.03 21.86
CA LYS A 310 -9.58 7.94 20.68
C LYS A 310 -8.81 7.70 19.38
N GLY A 311 -7.49 7.75 19.43
CA GLY A 311 -6.60 7.56 18.30
C GLY A 311 -5.37 8.44 18.44
N PHE A 312 -4.19 7.85 18.27
CA PHE A 312 -2.92 8.54 18.18
C PHE A 312 -2.13 8.00 16.99
N ILE A 313 -2.21 8.72 15.87
CA ILE A 313 -1.64 8.30 14.60
C ILE A 313 -0.36 9.08 14.32
N LEU A 314 0.71 8.38 13.93
CA LEU A 314 1.90 8.96 13.35
C LEU A 314 1.92 8.66 11.85
N GLY A 315 2.14 9.65 11.01
CA GLY A 315 2.23 9.39 9.58
C GLY A 315 3.10 10.36 8.82
N GLY A 316 3.58 9.93 7.66
CA GLY A 316 4.41 10.78 6.82
C GLY A 316 4.59 10.26 5.41
N ILE A 317 5.12 11.15 4.57
CA ILE A 317 5.28 10.93 3.13
C ILE A 317 6.77 10.88 2.79
N SER A 318 7.21 9.92 1.97
CA SER A 318 8.60 9.80 1.49
C SER A 318 9.59 9.72 2.66
N ALA A 319 10.51 10.69 2.78
CA ALA A 319 11.38 10.84 3.95
C ALA A 319 10.60 10.90 5.29
N GLY A 320 9.41 11.50 5.31
CA GLY A 320 8.53 11.47 6.48
C GLY A 320 7.95 10.08 6.76
N GLY A 321 7.78 9.25 5.75
CA GLY A 321 7.41 7.84 5.87
C GLY A 321 8.56 7.01 6.46
N ASN A 322 9.80 7.29 6.07
CA ASN A 322 11.00 6.72 6.70
C ASN A 322 11.06 7.08 8.20
N LEU A 323 10.94 8.39 8.52
CA LEU A 323 10.94 8.87 9.90
C LEU A 323 9.81 8.24 10.72
N THR A 324 8.62 8.09 10.13
CA THR A 324 7.49 7.39 10.76
C THR A 324 7.88 5.95 11.13
N ALA A 325 8.47 5.19 10.19
CA ALA A 325 8.88 3.81 10.43
C ALA A 325 9.92 3.70 11.56
N CYS A 326 11.00 4.47 11.47
CA CYS A 326 12.13 4.41 12.39
C CYS A 326 11.75 4.90 13.80
N ILE A 327 11.06 6.03 13.91
CA ILE A 327 10.71 6.62 15.21
C ILE A 327 9.59 5.84 15.90
N ALA A 328 8.61 5.29 15.17
CA ALA A 328 7.61 4.40 15.77
C ALA A 328 8.26 3.15 16.36
N GLN A 329 9.19 2.51 15.62
CA GLN A 329 9.94 1.36 16.11
C GLN A 329 10.75 1.71 17.36
N LYS A 330 11.54 2.78 17.30
CA LYS A 330 12.38 3.22 18.43
C LYS A 330 11.57 3.52 19.69
N THR A 331 10.51 4.32 19.56
CA THR A 331 9.70 4.73 20.71
C THR A 331 8.92 3.57 21.34
N LEU A 332 8.55 2.56 20.54
CA LEU A 332 7.99 1.32 21.02
C LEU A 332 9.01 0.50 21.83
N GLU A 333 10.24 0.35 21.33
CA GLU A 333 11.31 -0.38 22.01
C GLU A 333 11.70 0.29 23.33
N ASP A 334 11.84 1.62 23.31
CA ASP A 334 12.23 2.41 24.48
C ASP A 334 11.06 2.64 25.46
N LYS A 335 9.82 2.35 25.04
CA LYS A 335 8.58 2.67 25.77
C LYS A 335 8.53 4.12 26.24
N SER A 336 8.95 5.03 25.36
CA SER A 336 9.22 6.44 25.72
C SER A 336 8.01 7.37 25.59
N LEU A 337 6.95 6.96 24.88
CA LEU A 337 5.76 7.79 24.69
C LEU A 337 4.83 7.75 25.91
N ALA A 338 4.29 8.92 26.28
CA ALA A 338 3.28 9.05 27.33
C ALA A 338 1.95 8.34 26.99
N HIS A 339 1.63 8.25 25.68
CA HIS A 339 0.51 7.50 25.16
C HIS A 339 0.97 6.63 23.98
N PRO A 340 0.52 5.38 23.86
CA PRO A 340 0.93 4.51 22.77
C PRO A 340 0.37 5.02 21.43
N LEU A 341 1.15 4.87 20.36
CA LEU A 341 0.62 5.03 19.01
C LEU A 341 -0.45 3.96 18.74
N THR A 342 -1.56 4.36 18.14
CA THR A 342 -2.67 3.45 17.78
C THR A 342 -2.71 3.14 16.29
N GLY A 343 -1.88 3.81 15.49
CA GLY A 343 -1.70 3.47 14.08
C GLY A 343 -0.59 4.27 13.40
N LEU A 344 -0.11 3.76 12.26
CA LEU A 344 0.92 4.38 11.44
C LEU A 344 0.42 4.59 10.00
N TRP A 345 0.79 5.71 9.39
CA TRP A 345 0.59 5.96 7.96
C TRP A 345 1.93 6.21 7.26
N LEU A 346 2.34 5.31 6.37
CA LEU A 346 3.58 5.43 5.61
C LEU A 346 3.25 5.55 4.13
N CYS A 347 3.49 6.72 3.57
CA CYS A 347 3.29 6.98 2.16
C CYS A 347 4.63 6.99 1.42
N VAL A 348 4.78 6.10 0.43
CA VAL A 348 6.00 5.93 -0.40
C VAL A 348 7.32 5.96 0.41
N PRO A 349 7.46 5.14 1.47
CA PRO A 349 8.60 5.24 2.38
C PRO A 349 9.88 4.65 1.77
N LEU A 350 11.02 5.26 2.07
CA LEU A 350 12.33 4.58 2.00
C LEU A 350 12.51 3.77 3.29
N VAL A 351 12.76 2.47 3.21
CA VAL A 351 13.11 1.64 4.38
C VAL A 351 14.34 0.77 4.17
N PHE A 352 14.72 0.51 2.92
CA PHE A 352 15.93 -0.24 2.55
C PHE A 352 16.88 0.68 1.79
N PRO A 353 17.83 1.31 2.47
CA PRO A 353 18.79 2.15 1.77
C PRO A 353 19.82 1.37 0.94
N ASN A 354 19.90 0.04 1.14
CA ASN A 354 20.72 -0.86 0.33
C ASN A 354 20.13 -2.28 0.36
N LYS A 355 20.56 -3.11 -0.61
CA LYS A 355 20.09 -4.48 -0.80
C LYS A 355 20.45 -5.41 0.36
N ASP A 356 21.49 -5.12 1.13
CA ASP A 356 21.95 -5.99 2.22
C ASP A 356 20.97 -6.01 3.40
N LEU A 357 20.20 -4.93 3.57
CA LEU A 357 19.14 -4.84 4.60
C LEU A 357 17.83 -5.52 4.19
N VAL A 358 17.66 -5.87 2.91
CA VAL A 358 16.47 -6.58 2.45
C VAL A 358 16.53 -8.03 2.94
N PRO A 359 15.48 -8.57 3.60
CA PRO A 359 15.46 -9.96 4.01
C PRO A 359 15.70 -10.91 2.82
N ASP A 360 16.49 -11.97 3.00
CA ASP A 360 16.96 -12.83 1.89
C ASP A 360 15.84 -13.32 0.96
N LYS A 361 14.69 -13.69 1.53
CA LYS A 361 13.52 -14.14 0.75
C LYS A 361 12.93 -13.08 -0.18
N TYR A 362 13.19 -11.80 0.06
CA TYR A 362 12.67 -10.67 -0.71
C TYR A 362 13.71 -9.99 -1.62
N LYS A 363 15.01 -10.33 -1.49
CA LYS A 363 16.07 -9.76 -2.33
C LYS A 363 15.84 -9.92 -3.83
N GLU A 364 15.14 -10.98 -4.21
CA GLU A 364 14.82 -11.31 -5.60
C GLU A 364 13.69 -10.46 -6.19
N VAL A 365 12.83 -9.89 -5.34
CA VAL A 365 11.70 -9.03 -5.74
C VAL A 365 11.95 -7.56 -5.42
N TRP A 366 13.06 -7.22 -4.76
CA TRP A 366 13.53 -5.84 -4.58
C TRP A 366 14.31 -5.40 -5.82
N ILE A 367 13.58 -4.97 -6.84
CA ILE A 367 14.10 -4.61 -8.17
C ILE A 367 13.82 -3.16 -8.54
N SER A 368 12.89 -2.49 -7.85
CA SER A 368 12.38 -1.15 -8.22
C SER A 368 13.46 -0.09 -8.22
N HIS A 369 14.46 -0.16 -7.35
CA HIS A 369 15.57 0.79 -7.33
C HIS A 369 16.34 0.83 -8.65
N GLU A 370 16.52 -0.32 -9.29
CA GLU A 370 17.17 -0.43 -10.61
C GLU A 370 16.16 -0.27 -11.75
N GLN A 371 15.01 -0.94 -11.66
CA GLN A 371 13.96 -0.93 -12.68
C GLN A 371 13.43 0.49 -12.95
N ASN A 372 13.21 1.25 -11.87
CA ASN A 372 12.67 2.60 -11.91
C ASN A 372 13.76 3.67 -11.75
N ALA A 373 15.03 3.35 -12.05
CA ALA A 373 16.17 4.25 -11.87
C ALA A 373 16.06 5.59 -12.62
N GLN A 374 15.16 5.69 -13.61
CA GLN A 374 14.87 6.88 -14.42
C GLN A 374 13.42 7.37 -14.25
N ALA A 375 12.75 6.97 -13.17
CA ALA A 375 11.36 7.34 -12.92
C ALA A 375 11.19 8.87 -12.82
N PRO A 376 9.99 9.39 -13.14
CA PRO A 376 9.70 10.80 -12.93
C PRO A 376 9.72 11.18 -11.46
N ILE A 377 9.99 12.45 -11.16
CA ILE A 377 9.98 13.06 -9.82
C ILE A 377 11.16 12.61 -8.94
N LEU A 378 11.28 11.30 -8.71
CA LEU A 378 12.35 10.67 -7.94
C LEU A 378 13.02 9.60 -8.80
N ASP A 379 14.31 9.78 -9.05
CA ASP A 379 15.14 8.85 -9.79
C ASP A 379 16.41 8.50 -9.01
N LYS A 380 17.26 7.64 -9.58
CA LYS A 380 18.49 7.21 -8.91
C LYS A 380 19.41 8.38 -8.59
N ASP A 381 19.57 9.33 -9.51
CA ASP A 381 20.44 10.50 -9.31
C ASP A 381 19.95 11.36 -8.14
N ALA A 382 18.63 11.53 -8.00
CA ALA A 382 18.03 12.21 -6.86
C ALA A 382 18.31 11.50 -5.54
N ILE A 383 18.15 10.17 -5.49
CA ILE A 383 18.42 9.36 -4.29
C ILE A 383 19.90 9.45 -3.90
N ASP A 384 20.82 9.33 -4.86
CA ASP A 384 22.26 9.45 -4.63
C ASP A 384 22.62 10.86 -4.11
N ALA A 385 22.05 11.92 -4.71
CA ALA A 385 22.27 13.30 -4.26
C ALA A 385 21.73 13.55 -2.84
N ILE A 386 20.54 13.03 -2.53
CA ILE A 386 19.98 13.07 -1.17
C ILE A 386 20.93 12.38 -0.18
N GLY A 387 21.43 11.19 -0.53
CA GLY A 387 22.40 10.46 0.28
C GLY A 387 23.68 11.25 0.52
N GLY A 388 24.18 11.96 -0.49
CA GLY A 388 25.35 12.84 -0.39
C GLY A 388 25.14 14.06 0.50
N HIS A 389 23.95 14.66 0.51
CA HIS A 389 23.63 15.78 1.41
C HIS A 389 23.40 15.32 2.85
N LEU A 390 22.71 14.19 3.02
CA LEU A 390 22.30 13.67 4.32
C LEU A 390 23.44 13.00 5.09
N GLU A 391 24.34 12.32 4.38
CA GLU A 391 25.42 11.47 4.92
C GLU A 391 24.93 10.55 6.06
N PRO A 392 23.90 9.70 5.80
CA PRO A 392 23.30 8.89 6.86
C PRO A 392 24.23 7.77 7.31
N ASP A 393 24.19 7.45 8.60
CA ASP A 393 24.70 6.17 9.09
C ASP A 393 23.75 5.05 8.64
N GLN A 394 24.18 4.33 7.60
CA GLN A 394 23.46 3.23 6.97
C GLN A 394 23.13 2.07 7.92
N THR A 395 23.86 1.95 9.03
CA THR A 395 23.67 0.91 10.05
C THR A 395 22.77 1.37 11.20
N SER A 396 22.33 2.63 11.20
CA SER A 396 21.55 3.18 12.29
C SER A 396 20.08 2.73 12.23
N PRO A 397 19.47 2.36 13.38
CA PRO A 397 18.03 2.15 13.48
C PRO A 397 17.21 3.42 13.26
N LEU A 398 17.85 4.61 13.28
CA LEU A 398 17.22 5.88 12.96
C LEU A 398 17.11 6.14 11.45
N TYR A 399 17.77 5.33 10.62
CA TYR A 399 17.72 5.45 9.16
C TYR A 399 16.99 4.30 8.47
N SER A 400 17.06 3.09 9.02
CA SER A 400 16.24 1.96 8.59
C SER A 400 15.65 1.22 9.79
N PRO A 401 14.34 0.90 9.80
CA PRO A 401 13.75 0.13 10.89
C PRO A 401 14.33 -1.30 10.95
N PHE A 402 14.97 -1.80 9.89
CA PHE A 402 15.60 -3.13 9.86
C PHE A 402 16.92 -3.20 10.66
N ASN A 403 17.49 -2.05 11.02
CA ASN A 403 18.65 -1.96 11.92
C ASN A 403 18.26 -1.98 13.41
N SER A 404 16.95 -2.02 13.74
CA SER A 404 16.45 -2.12 15.11
C SER A 404 16.76 -3.48 15.75
N LYS A 405 16.78 -3.54 17.10
CA LYS A 405 17.05 -4.78 17.84
C LYS A 405 15.89 -5.78 17.73
N ASN A 406 14.65 -5.29 17.70
CA ASN A 406 13.44 -6.10 17.61
C ASN A 406 12.51 -5.55 16.52
N PRO A 407 12.97 -5.53 15.26
CA PRO A 407 12.28 -4.83 14.20
C PRO A 407 10.88 -5.44 13.99
N HIS A 408 9.89 -4.59 13.79
CA HIS A 408 8.54 -4.92 13.32
C HIS A 408 7.61 -5.63 14.31
N LYS A 409 8.04 -5.89 15.54
CA LYS A 409 7.21 -6.56 16.56
C LYS A 409 6.47 -5.55 17.42
N GLY A 410 5.15 -5.72 17.55
CA GLY A 410 4.31 -4.92 18.44
C GLY A 410 3.95 -3.51 17.92
N LEU A 411 4.33 -3.19 16.67
CA LEU A 411 3.89 -1.96 16.01
C LEU A 411 2.36 -1.93 15.87
N PRO A 412 1.73 -0.75 15.92
CA PRO A 412 0.29 -0.63 15.80
C PRO A 412 -0.16 -0.84 14.34
N PRO A 413 -1.49 -0.92 14.08
CA PRO A 413 -2.01 -1.04 12.72
C PRO A 413 -1.37 -0.04 11.76
N THR A 414 -0.89 -0.52 10.62
CA THR A 414 -0.06 0.27 9.71
C THR A 414 -0.67 0.32 8.32
N TYR A 415 -0.91 1.54 7.83
CA TYR A 415 -1.36 1.80 6.47
C TYR A 415 -0.17 2.20 5.61
N VAL A 416 0.11 1.42 4.57
CA VAL A 416 1.20 1.65 3.62
C VAL A 416 0.62 2.03 2.26
N GLN A 417 1.22 3.02 1.63
CA GLN A 417 0.88 3.49 0.29
C GLN A 417 2.10 3.40 -0.62
N VAL A 418 1.92 2.83 -1.81
CA VAL A 418 3.00 2.53 -2.75
C VAL A 418 2.66 3.00 -4.16
N ASP A 419 3.60 3.67 -4.80
CA ASP A 419 3.53 4.07 -6.20
C ASP A 419 4.29 3.05 -7.06
N GLY A 420 3.74 2.68 -8.22
CA GLY A 420 4.27 1.59 -9.03
C GLY A 420 5.50 1.95 -9.88
N LEU A 421 5.52 3.18 -10.42
CA LEU A 421 6.65 3.75 -11.18
C LEU A 421 7.55 4.56 -10.22
N ASP A 422 7.91 3.96 -9.10
CA ASP A 422 8.71 4.57 -8.03
C ASP A 422 9.92 3.69 -7.70
N PRO A 423 11.15 4.22 -7.61
CA PRO A 423 12.29 3.47 -7.09
C PRO A 423 12.03 2.84 -5.72
N LEU A 424 11.21 3.48 -4.88
CA LEU A 424 10.88 3.03 -3.52
C LEU A 424 9.67 2.08 -3.46
N ARG A 425 9.16 1.63 -4.61
CA ARG A 425 8.00 0.72 -4.67
C ARG A 425 8.20 -0.51 -3.79
N ASP A 426 9.32 -1.21 -4.00
CA ASP A 426 9.55 -2.49 -3.33
C ASP A 426 9.88 -2.30 -1.84
N ASP A 427 10.36 -1.13 -1.44
CA ASP A 427 10.53 -0.78 -0.02
C ASP A 427 9.20 -0.85 0.73
N GLY A 428 8.17 -0.17 0.22
CA GLY A 428 6.85 -0.17 0.84
C GLY A 428 6.18 -1.56 0.79
N LEU A 429 6.24 -2.24 -0.35
CA LEU A 429 5.64 -3.58 -0.52
C LEU A 429 6.27 -4.61 0.43
N ILE A 430 7.60 -4.65 0.48
CA ILE A 430 8.31 -5.60 1.35
C ILE A 430 8.14 -5.23 2.81
N TYR A 431 8.13 -3.93 3.16
CA TYR A 431 7.90 -3.51 4.54
C TYR A 431 6.53 -3.91 5.04
N GLU A 432 5.47 -3.66 4.27
CA GLU A 432 4.11 -4.08 4.61
C GLU A 432 4.04 -5.59 4.83
N GLN A 433 4.63 -6.36 3.92
CA GLN A 433 4.68 -7.80 4.04
C GLN A 433 5.40 -8.20 5.33
N VAL A 434 6.58 -7.65 5.62
CA VAL A 434 7.32 -7.93 6.85
C VAL A 434 6.53 -7.57 8.12
N LEU A 435 5.76 -6.49 8.11
CA LEU A 435 4.88 -6.11 9.23
C LEU A 435 3.76 -7.14 9.44
N SER A 436 3.02 -7.46 8.37
CA SER A 436 1.93 -8.44 8.37
C SER A 436 2.41 -9.80 8.93
N GLU A 437 3.60 -10.19 8.51
CA GLU A 437 4.27 -11.41 8.93
C GLU A 437 4.68 -11.48 10.40
N ASN A 438 4.86 -10.32 11.03
CA ASN A 438 5.13 -10.18 12.46
C ASN A 438 3.84 -9.92 13.26
N GLY A 439 2.67 -10.12 12.64
CA GLY A 439 1.35 -10.02 13.28
C GLY A 439 0.81 -8.59 13.39
N VAL A 440 1.45 -7.62 12.72
CA VAL A 440 0.93 -6.25 12.63
C VAL A 440 -0.24 -6.23 11.65
N LYS A 441 -1.37 -5.63 12.05
CA LYS A 441 -2.50 -5.44 11.13
C LYS A 441 -2.11 -4.40 10.08
N THR A 442 -2.15 -4.75 8.80
CA THR A 442 -1.77 -3.84 7.72
C THR A 442 -2.94 -3.50 6.80
N LYS A 443 -2.83 -2.35 6.12
CA LYS A 443 -3.58 -2.01 4.91
C LYS A 443 -2.58 -1.52 3.88
N LEU A 444 -2.74 -1.94 2.64
CA LEU A 444 -1.90 -1.54 1.52
C LEU A 444 -2.78 -0.95 0.42
N ASP A 445 -2.39 0.19 -0.13
CA ASP A 445 -2.91 0.68 -1.41
C ASP A 445 -1.72 0.89 -2.37
N ILE A 446 -1.90 0.48 -3.62
CA ILE A 446 -0.89 0.55 -4.67
C ILE A 446 -1.46 1.36 -5.83
N TRP A 447 -0.68 2.30 -6.38
CA TRP A 447 -1.01 3.03 -7.61
C TRP A 447 -0.07 2.60 -8.74
N PRO A 448 -0.47 1.60 -9.56
CA PRO A 448 0.33 1.16 -10.70
C PRO A 448 0.62 2.32 -11.66
N GLY A 449 1.84 2.36 -12.18
CA GLY A 449 2.25 3.28 -13.24
C GLY A 449 2.39 4.74 -12.86
N LEU A 450 2.03 5.11 -11.63
CA LEU A 450 2.19 6.46 -11.11
C LEU A 450 3.55 6.63 -10.42
N PRO A 451 4.19 7.81 -10.55
CA PRO A 451 5.49 8.08 -9.96
C PRO A 451 5.41 8.51 -8.50
N HIS A 452 6.57 8.52 -7.85
CA HIS A 452 6.74 8.89 -6.44
C HIS A 452 5.97 10.16 -6.04
N ALA A 453 5.04 10.03 -5.09
CA ALA A 453 4.20 11.10 -4.57
C ALA A 453 3.41 11.87 -5.64
N HIS A 454 2.96 11.18 -6.70
CA HIS A 454 2.26 11.74 -7.85
C HIS A 454 1.12 12.72 -7.48
N PHE A 455 0.39 12.49 -6.39
CA PHE A 455 -0.69 13.36 -5.94
C PHE A 455 -0.24 14.80 -5.61
N ALA A 456 1.03 15.01 -5.28
CA ALA A 456 1.59 16.34 -4.99
C ALA A 456 2.06 17.11 -6.24
N PHE A 457 2.34 16.41 -7.34
CA PHE A 457 2.95 16.99 -8.55
C PHE A 457 2.05 16.89 -9.79
N LEU A 458 1.17 15.89 -9.81
CA LEU A 458 0.30 15.50 -10.92
C LEU A 458 -1.14 15.38 -10.43
N SER A 459 -1.58 16.32 -9.59
CA SER A 459 -2.89 16.31 -8.90
C SER A 459 -4.10 16.29 -9.84
N PHE A 460 -3.89 16.60 -11.12
CA PHE A 460 -4.93 16.56 -12.15
C PHE A 460 -5.31 15.13 -12.57
N LEU A 461 -4.40 14.16 -12.45
CA LEU A 461 -4.64 12.76 -12.83
C LEU A 461 -5.76 12.15 -12.00
N SER A 462 -6.54 11.26 -12.61
CA SER A 462 -7.58 10.49 -11.93
C SER A 462 -7.00 9.64 -10.80
N GLY A 463 -5.86 8.96 -11.04
CA GLY A 463 -5.12 8.20 -10.05
C GLY A 463 -4.65 9.05 -8.86
N SER A 464 -4.17 10.28 -9.12
CA SER A 464 -3.80 11.25 -8.08
C SER A 464 -4.95 11.67 -7.19
N LYS A 465 -6.11 11.97 -7.78
CA LYS A 465 -7.31 12.31 -7.01
C LYS A 465 -7.78 11.14 -6.16
N LYS A 466 -7.73 9.92 -6.72
CA LYS A 466 -8.06 8.69 -5.99
C LYS A 466 -7.09 8.44 -4.82
N ALA A 467 -5.79 8.65 -5.00
CA ALA A 467 -4.80 8.49 -3.93
C ALA A 467 -5.09 9.38 -2.71
N VAL A 468 -5.51 10.63 -2.97
CA VAL A 468 -5.93 11.54 -1.89
C VAL A 468 -7.18 11.01 -1.19
N VAL A 469 -8.18 10.52 -1.92
CA VAL A 469 -9.39 9.91 -1.33
C VAL A 469 -9.04 8.70 -0.47
N ASP A 470 -8.22 7.78 -1.01
CA ASP A 470 -7.82 6.55 -0.31
C ASP A 470 -7.00 6.87 0.94
N THR A 471 -6.25 7.97 0.94
CA THR A 471 -5.58 8.47 2.15
C THR A 471 -6.57 8.76 3.29
N PHE A 472 -7.72 9.35 2.99
CA PHE A 472 -8.77 9.56 4.00
C PHE A 472 -9.40 8.24 4.45
N VAL A 473 -9.64 7.31 3.53
CA VAL A 473 -10.18 5.99 3.85
C VAL A 473 -9.20 5.21 4.75
N GLY A 474 -7.91 5.24 4.43
CA GLY A 474 -6.85 4.66 5.24
C GLY A 474 -6.72 5.31 6.62
N MET A 475 -6.83 6.64 6.70
CA MET A 475 -6.86 7.34 7.98
C MET A 475 -8.08 6.97 8.82
N ALA A 476 -9.26 6.83 8.21
CA ALA A 476 -10.46 6.36 8.89
C ALA A 476 -10.28 4.94 9.43
N TRP A 477 -9.66 4.05 8.65
CA TRP A 477 -9.31 2.70 9.08
C TRP A 477 -8.36 2.68 10.29
N LEU A 478 -7.32 3.54 10.29
CA LEU A 478 -6.39 3.69 11.42
C LEU A 478 -7.11 4.19 12.69
N LEU A 479 -8.04 5.13 12.52
CA LEU A 479 -8.87 5.69 13.59
C LEU A 479 -10.06 4.78 13.97
N LYS A 480 -10.25 3.64 13.29
CA LYS A 480 -11.38 2.71 13.49
C LYS A 480 -12.74 3.41 13.37
N THR A 481 -12.85 4.32 12.41
CA THR A 481 -14.09 5.04 12.06
C THR A 481 -14.39 4.85 10.57
N GLU A 482 -15.56 5.30 10.14
CA GLU A 482 -15.93 5.37 8.74
C GLU A 482 -15.84 6.81 8.22
N VAL A 483 -15.66 6.94 6.91
CA VAL A 483 -15.74 8.22 6.20
C VAL A 483 -16.39 7.99 4.83
N THR A 484 -17.42 8.78 4.53
CA THR A 484 -18.13 8.71 3.24
C THR A 484 -17.39 9.50 2.18
N LEU A 485 -17.54 9.12 0.90
CA LEU A 485 -16.93 9.84 -0.22
C LEU A 485 -17.41 11.29 -0.29
N GLU A 486 -18.69 11.54 -0.01
CA GLU A 486 -19.29 12.88 0.05
C GLU A 486 -18.59 13.74 1.09
N LYS A 487 -18.33 13.18 2.28
CA LYS A 487 -17.58 13.88 3.34
C LYS A 487 -16.16 14.21 2.90
N ILE A 488 -15.46 13.28 2.24
CA ILE A 488 -14.10 13.52 1.73
C ILE A 488 -14.11 14.68 0.72
N GLN A 489 -15.05 14.65 -0.23
CA GLN A 489 -15.20 15.71 -1.23
C GLN A 489 -15.50 17.07 -0.58
N GLU A 490 -16.40 17.10 0.40
CA GLU A 490 -16.74 18.32 1.16
C GLU A 490 -15.52 18.92 1.89
N VAL A 491 -14.65 18.08 2.45
CA VAL A 491 -13.49 18.56 3.21
C VAL A 491 -12.29 18.94 2.35
N MET A 492 -12.17 18.34 1.16
CA MET A 492 -11.07 18.59 0.22
C MET A 492 -11.27 19.81 -0.68
N VAL A 493 -12.51 20.25 -0.91
CA VAL A 493 -12.85 21.28 -1.92
C VAL A 493 -13.03 22.70 -1.36
N ALA A 494 -13.05 22.92 -0.05
CA ALA A 494 -13.43 24.24 0.51
C ALA A 494 -12.22 25.19 0.72
N PRO A 495 -12.36 26.51 0.46
CA PRO A 495 -13.60 27.27 0.69
C PRO A 495 -14.25 27.84 -0.58
N ALA A 496 -15.53 27.54 -0.79
CA ALA A 496 -16.43 28.57 -1.26
C ALA A 496 -17.08 29.18 0.00
N SER A 497 -16.59 30.33 0.45
CA SER A 497 -17.29 31.12 1.47
C SER A 497 -17.40 32.54 0.96
N GLY A 498 -18.62 32.97 0.65
CA GLY A 498 -18.95 34.30 0.15
C GLY A 498 -20.19 34.27 -0.71
#